data_AF-A0A2U3DZV1-F1
#
_entry.id   AF-A0A2U3DZV1-F1
#
_cell.length_a   1.000
_cell.length_b   1.000
_cell.length_c   1.000
_cell.angle_alpha   90.00
_cell.angle_beta   90.00
_cell.angle_gamma   90.00
#
_symmetry.space_group_name_H-M   'P 1'
#
loop_
_entity.id
_entity.type
_entity.pdbx_description
1 polymer ?
#
loop_
_entity_poly.entity_id
_entity_poly.type
_entity_poly.pdbx_seq_one_letter_code
_entity_poly.pdbx_strand_id
1 'polypeptide(L)'
;MTLSGLLNVVTLERVFGYSVLFVVIGFVLDYTALPQHPKSIPAFGHGQSLWANLRNSVAYFTRYRSWITDGYLKYGKEGLPFVVPASISRASDVVLPRSLVSWFMEQPDTALSADEAHEGILYGKYNFLDPRVAHESFGTRVIYKHLSRNLATLVPEIDDEVGYAVDFALRNVSDEWTTINLWDMWLDIVPRVTNRMLAGRGACRDDLFLQSMISFADDVVRSCIFLRMFPKALHPIFGRLLTLPNWLHWWRAHRRLLPTIQQRLQDMKRQAEGAPELEHWVPPDDFISWYIRLALAEQRLEELDPTVISKHLLPLEFASIHTTVLTGHSWLLDLLTTAPGDRVLDVLRDELKAHKPAAGPWTKSALLSLVRVDSSIRESQRLSNFHATLVERVVVSPDGIRHPGFDWTLPKGIFVTVNLEGTHHDEDIYPHAQTYDPLRFSRIREAWEKKPEEERRAAADEGRKVMGLGMVTTSDQHFAFGLGRHACPGRFFVAHELKLVMAHLLLNYDVEMLSERPKPQWVGSQALPPLKAQIRVRRRRCEKA
;
A
#
# COMPACT_ATOMS: atom_id res chain seq x y z
N MET A 1 10.46 20.23 54.43
CA MET A 1 9.14 20.17 53.75
C MET A 1 8.57 18.78 53.94
N THR A 2 7.43 18.65 54.63
CA THR A 2 6.75 17.35 54.78
C THR A 2 6.09 16.93 53.47
N LEU A 3 6.00 15.63 53.19
CA LEU A 3 5.31 15.08 52.00
C LEU A 3 3.87 15.62 51.87
N SER A 4 3.22 15.87 53.00
CA SER A 4 1.90 16.51 53.11
C SER A 4 1.86 17.95 52.60
N GLY A 5 2.93 18.73 52.81
CA GLY A 5 3.04 20.09 52.28
C GLY A 5 3.25 20.13 50.77
N LEU A 6 3.94 19.12 50.20
CA LEU A 6 4.11 18.95 48.76
C LEU A 6 2.80 18.54 48.08
N LEU A 7 2.03 17.64 48.68
CA LEU A 7 0.74 17.19 48.15
C LEU A 7 -0.32 18.31 48.12
N ASN A 8 -0.32 19.23 49.09
CA ASN A 8 -1.22 20.39 49.10
C ASN A 8 -0.92 21.43 47.99
N VAL A 9 0.25 21.38 47.37
CA VAL A 9 0.64 22.27 46.25
C VAL A 9 0.16 21.70 44.91
N VAL A 10 -0.08 20.37 44.84
CA VAL A 10 -0.53 19.64 43.65
C VAL A 10 -2.06 19.65 43.61
N THR A 11 -2.65 20.77 43.19
CA THR A 11 -4.09 20.84 42.88
C THR A 11 -4.34 20.30 41.47
N LEU A 12 -5.52 19.71 41.22
CA LEU A 12 -5.92 19.23 39.89
C LEU A 12 -5.81 20.32 38.82
N GLU A 13 -6.16 21.55 39.17
CA GLU A 13 -6.05 22.72 38.28
C GLU A 13 -4.60 23.01 37.88
N ARG A 14 -3.66 22.94 38.84
CA ARG A 14 -2.24 23.14 38.57
C ARG A 14 -1.67 22.00 37.73
N VAL A 15 -2.04 20.76 38.03
CA VAL A 15 -1.64 19.60 37.22
C VAL A 15 -2.14 19.76 35.78
N PHE A 16 -3.40 20.15 35.59
CA PHE A 16 -3.96 20.41 34.27
C PHE A 16 -3.24 21.57 33.56
N GLY A 17 -3.06 22.70 34.24
CA GLY A 17 -2.37 23.88 33.70
C GLY A 17 -0.94 23.59 33.28
N TYR A 18 -0.16 22.89 34.11
CA TYR A 18 1.20 22.47 33.76
C TYR A 18 1.23 21.44 32.64
N SER A 19 0.23 20.55 32.56
CA SER A 19 0.13 19.57 31.46
C SER A 19 -0.13 20.26 30.13
N VAL A 20 -1.06 21.21 30.08
CA VAL A 20 -1.34 22.01 28.88
C VAL A 20 -0.10 22.82 28.48
N LEU A 21 0.54 23.49 29.44
CA LEU A 21 1.77 24.25 29.17
C LEU A 21 2.88 23.35 28.63
N PHE A 22 3.07 22.16 29.20
CA PHE A 22 4.05 21.19 28.72
C PHE A 22 3.77 20.74 27.28
N VAL A 23 2.51 20.47 26.92
CA VAL A 23 2.12 20.12 25.55
C VAL A 23 2.41 21.27 24.58
N VAL A 24 2.05 22.49 24.95
CA VAL A 24 2.31 23.69 24.12
C VAL A 24 3.81 23.91 23.94
N ILE A 25 4.59 23.87 25.01
CA ILE A 25 6.05 23.99 24.95
C ILE A 25 6.63 22.87 24.08
N GLY A 26 6.14 21.64 24.22
CA GLY A 26 6.55 20.50 23.40
C GLY A 26 6.37 20.76 21.90
N PHE A 27 5.23 21.32 21.49
CA PHE A 27 4.99 21.67 20.09
C PHE A 27 5.86 22.82 19.59
N VAL A 28 6.12 23.82 20.45
CA VAL A 28 7.04 24.91 20.12
C VAL A 28 8.46 24.35 19.92
N LEU A 29 8.91 23.46 20.82
CA LEU A 29 10.20 22.80 20.71
C LEU A 29 10.30 21.96 19.44
N ASP A 30 9.28 21.14 19.16
CA ASP A 30 9.20 20.37 17.91
C ASP A 30 9.37 21.28 16.69
N TYR A 31 8.61 22.39 16.63
CA TYR A 31 8.71 23.35 15.53
C TYR A 31 10.12 23.97 15.43
N THR A 32 10.72 24.38 16.54
CA THR A 32 12.08 24.95 16.52
C THR A 32 13.15 23.95 16.09
N ALA A 33 12.89 22.66 16.24
CA ALA A 33 13.76 21.57 15.80
C ALA A 33 13.49 21.14 14.34
N LEU A 34 12.45 21.65 13.68
CA LEU A 34 12.17 21.29 12.29
C LEU A 34 13.21 21.89 11.34
N PRO A 35 13.72 21.11 10.38
CA PRO A 35 14.57 21.65 9.33
C PRO A 35 13.77 22.61 8.45
N GLN A 36 14.40 23.72 8.08
CA GLN A 36 13.82 24.70 7.15
C GLN A 36 14.24 24.38 5.72
N HIS A 37 13.27 24.33 4.82
CA HIS A 37 13.55 24.21 3.39
C HIS A 37 14.19 25.51 2.86
N PRO A 38 15.01 25.43 1.80
CA PRO A 38 15.59 26.62 1.17
C PRO A 38 14.51 27.62 0.72
N LYS A 39 14.68 28.90 1.07
CA LYS A 39 13.74 29.99 0.71
C LYS A 39 13.64 30.25 -0.80
N SER A 40 14.61 29.76 -1.57
CA SER A 40 14.63 29.81 -3.02
C SER A 40 13.61 28.87 -3.67
N ILE A 41 13.16 27.82 -2.96
CA ILE A 41 12.14 26.91 -3.47
C ILE A 41 10.77 27.53 -3.19
N PRO A 42 9.90 27.69 -4.21
CA PRO A 42 8.56 28.25 -4.01
C PRO A 42 7.75 27.37 -3.05
N ALA A 43 7.11 27.98 -2.06
CA ALA A 43 6.37 27.29 -1.02
C ALA A 43 4.89 27.70 -0.99
N PHE A 44 4.02 26.72 -0.77
CA PHE A 44 2.61 26.95 -0.46
C PHE A 44 2.41 27.22 1.04
N GLY A 45 1.21 27.69 1.40
CA GLY A 45 0.83 28.00 2.77
C GLY A 45 1.02 29.47 3.14
N HIS A 46 1.11 29.74 4.43
CA HIS A 46 1.02 31.08 5.02
C HIS A 46 2.38 31.63 5.50
N GLY A 47 3.49 31.09 4.98
CA GLY A 47 4.86 31.43 5.40
C GLY A 47 5.47 30.46 6.41
N GLN A 48 6.64 30.84 6.96
CA GLN A 48 7.49 29.97 7.78
C GLN A 48 7.49 30.29 9.28
N SER A 49 6.80 31.32 9.76
CA SER A 49 6.76 31.66 11.21
C SER A 49 6.01 30.60 12.03
N LEU A 50 6.15 30.60 13.36
CA LEU A 50 5.46 29.64 14.25
C LEU A 50 3.93 29.66 14.04
N TRP A 51 3.33 30.86 14.02
CA TRP A 51 1.88 31.02 13.78
C TRP A 51 1.47 30.61 12.36
N ALA A 52 2.32 30.89 11.36
CA ALA A 52 2.08 30.44 10.00
C ALA A 52 2.16 28.91 9.90
N ASN A 53 3.11 28.27 10.57
CA ASN A 53 3.25 26.83 10.62
C ASN A 53 2.03 26.18 11.26
N LEU A 54 1.55 26.69 12.40
CA LEU A 54 0.31 26.18 13.01
C LEU A 54 -0.89 26.29 12.05
N ARG A 55 -1.07 27.45 11.41
CA ARG A 55 -2.13 27.66 10.41
C ARG A 55 -1.98 26.69 9.22
N ASN A 56 -0.75 26.44 8.78
CA ASN A 56 -0.46 25.48 7.72
C ASN A 56 -0.76 24.04 8.13
N SER A 57 -0.40 23.64 9.35
CA SER A 57 -0.66 22.30 9.88
C SER A 57 -2.15 22.01 10.05
N VAL A 58 -2.97 23.02 10.39
CA VAL A 58 -4.42 22.88 10.38
C VAL A 58 -4.95 22.82 8.94
N ALA A 59 -4.44 23.68 8.05
CA ALA A 59 -4.85 23.70 6.65
C ALA A 59 -4.43 22.44 5.88
N TYR A 60 -3.40 21.71 6.31
CA TYR A 60 -2.94 20.45 5.73
C TYR A 60 -4.11 19.49 5.49
N PHE A 61 -4.97 19.29 6.48
CA PHE A 61 -6.06 18.31 6.42
C PHE A 61 -7.08 18.57 5.30
N THR A 62 -7.23 19.81 4.84
CA THR A 62 -8.22 20.19 3.82
C THR A 62 -7.62 20.73 2.52
N ARG A 63 -6.37 21.22 2.55
CA ARG A 63 -5.72 21.90 1.41
C ARG A 63 -4.52 21.17 0.82
N TYR A 64 -4.03 20.09 1.43
CA TYR A 64 -2.83 19.41 0.91
C TYR A 64 -3.00 18.96 -0.55
N ARG A 65 -4.09 18.29 -0.89
CA ARG A 65 -4.36 17.87 -2.28
C ARG A 65 -4.38 19.05 -3.25
N SER A 66 -5.03 20.17 -2.90
CA SER A 66 -5.04 21.35 -3.78
C SER A 66 -3.64 21.95 -3.95
N TRP A 67 -2.83 22.01 -2.89
CA TRP A 67 -1.44 22.48 -3.00
C TRP A 67 -0.60 21.57 -3.91
N ILE A 68 -0.82 20.26 -3.85
CA ILE A 68 -0.16 19.29 -4.73
C ILE A 68 -0.58 19.52 -6.19
N THR A 69 -1.87 19.67 -6.47
CA THR A 69 -2.38 19.91 -7.84
C THR A 69 -1.92 21.28 -8.37
N ASP A 70 -2.10 22.35 -7.61
CA ASP A 70 -1.69 23.70 -7.99
C ASP A 70 -0.18 23.81 -8.18
N GLY A 71 0.59 23.15 -7.30
CA GLY A 71 2.05 23.12 -7.39
C GLY A 71 2.55 22.34 -8.59
N TYR A 72 1.86 21.27 -8.99
CA TYR A 72 2.12 20.57 -10.24
C TYR A 72 1.98 21.50 -11.43
N LEU A 73 0.83 22.17 -11.55
CA LEU A 73 0.51 23.03 -12.68
C LEU A 73 1.42 24.26 -12.75
N LYS A 74 1.75 24.87 -11.61
CA LYS A 74 2.53 26.11 -11.55
C LYS A 74 4.04 25.90 -11.63
N TYR A 75 4.55 24.79 -11.11
CA TYR A 75 5.99 24.55 -10.96
C TYR A 75 6.41 23.18 -11.52
N GLY A 76 5.68 22.12 -11.18
CA GLY A 76 6.02 20.75 -11.55
C GLY A 76 6.16 20.54 -13.07
N LYS A 77 5.22 21.06 -13.86
CA LYS A 77 5.25 20.99 -15.34
C LYS A 77 6.41 21.78 -15.95
N GLU A 78 6.80 22.87 -15.30
CA GLU A 78 7.96 23.69 -15.69
C GLU A 78 9.30 23.10 -15.23
N GLY A 79 9.31 21.88 -14.67
CA GLY A 79 10.52 21.23 -14.20
C GLY A 79 11.10 21.85 -12.92
N LEU A 80 10.27 22.58 -12.15
CA LEU A 80 10.66 23.23 -10.91
C LEU A 80 10.07 22.51 -9.68
N PRO A 81 10.86 22.29 -8.62
CA PRO A 81 10.34 21.79 -7.36
C PRO A 81 9.59 22.87 -6.59
N PHE A 82 8.73 22.42 -5.68
CA PHE A 82 7.97 23.30 -4.79
C PHE A 82 7.81 22.66 -3.42
N VAL A 83 7.43 23.45 -2.43
CA VAL A 83 7.24 23.01 -1.05
C VAL A 83 5.77 23.04 -0.67
N VAL A 84 5.29 21.97 -0.05
CA VAL A 84 3.96 21.91 0.57
C VAL A 84 4.07 21.74 2.08
N PRO A 85 3.29 22.48 2.88
CA PRO A 85 3.27 22.27 4.31
C PRO A 85 2.74 20.89 4.72
N ALA A 86 3.28 20.36 5.82
CA ALA A 86 2.85 19.09 6.42
C ALA A 86 2.01 19.29 7.69
N SER A 87 1.57 18.18 8.28
CA SER A 87 0.93 18.18 9.60
C SER A 87 1.86 18.70 10.71
N ILE A 88 1.28 18.99 11.88
CA ILE A 88 2.03 19.51 13.04
C ILE A 88 3.19 18.57 13.41
N SER A 89 4.31 19.14 13.87
CA SER A 89 5.54 18.44 14.24
C SER A 89 6.23 17.63 13.11
N ARG A 90 5.79 17.79 11.86
CA ARG A 90 6.44 17.23 10.65
C ARG A 90 6.98 18.36 9.78
N ALA A 91 8.16 18.15 9.19
CA ALA A 91 8.73 19.09 8.23
C ALA A 91 7.90 19.14 6.95
N SER A 92 7.89 20.29 6.28
CA SER A 92 7.26 20.42 4.96
C SER A 92 7.87 19.45 3.94
N ASP A 93 7.06 19.00 2.99
CA ASP A 93 7.53 18.14 1.91
C ASP A 93 8.07 19.00 0.76
N VAL A 94 9.25 18.65 0.25
CA VAL A 94 9.76 19.15 -1.02
C VAL A 94 9.31 18.21 -2.12
N VAL A 95 8.45 18.70 -3.00
CA VAL A 95 7.88 17.94 -4.11
C VAL A 95 8.74 18.17 -5.34
N LEU A 96 9.34 17.11 -5.84
CA LEU A 96 10.17 17.13 -7.05
C LEU A 96 9.29 16.99 -8.31
N PRO A 97 9.64 17.70 -9.40
CA PRO A 97 9.02 17.52 -10.71
C PRO A 97 9.45 16.19 -11.33
N ARG A 98 8.68 15.71 -12.32
CA ARG A 98 8.95 14.44 -13.02
C ARG A 98 10.36 14.38 -13.62
N SER A 99 10.87 15.50 -14.12
CA SER A 99 12.22 15.61 -14.70
C SER A 99 13.35 15.25 -13.73
N LEU A 100 13.11 15.32 -12.40
CA LEU A 100 14.10 14.99 -11.37
C LEU A 100 13.92 13.60 -10.77
N VAL A 101 12.96 12.80 -11.25
CA VAL A 101 12.70 11.45 -10.74
C VAL A 101 13.93 10.56 -10.90
N SER A 102 14.61 10.61 -12.04
CA SER A 102 15.83 9.81 -12.27
C SER A 102 16.90 10.11 -11.23
N TRP A 103 17.22 11.39 -11.02
CA TRP A 103 18.19 11.82 -10.00
C TRP A 103 17.78 11.39 -8.59
N PHE A 104 16.50 11.57 -8.26
CA PHE A 104 15.95 11.20 -6.96
C PHE A 104 16.13 9.70 -6.68
N MET A 105 15.93 8.86 -7.70
CA MET A 105 16.05 7.41 -7.60
C MET A 105 17.49 6.90 -7.57
N GLU A 106 18.43 7.66 -8.16
CA GLU A 106 19.86 7.36 -8.13
C GLU A 106 20.51 7.63 -6.76
N GLN A 107 19.87 8.41 -5.89
CA GLN A 107 20.43 8.73 -4.57
C GLN A 107 20.53 7.48 -3.69
N PRO A 108 21.66 7.26 -3.00
CA PRO A 108 21.81 6.17 -2.04
C PRO A 108 20.94 6.37 -0.81
N ASP A 109 20.56 5.28 -0.13
CA ASP A 109 19.75 5.33 1.10
C ASP A 109 20.48 6.04 2.26
N THR A 110 21.82 6.15 2.18
CA THR A 110 22.66 6.96 3.09
C THR A 110 22.53 8.46 2.88
N ALA A 111 21.89 8.90 1.80
CA ALA A 111 21.60 10.30 1.50
C ALA A 111 20.09 10.59 1.55
N LEU A 112 19.28 9.76 0.90
CA LEU A 112 17.82 9.81 0.87
C LEU A 112 17.22 8.48 1.34
N SER A 113 16.80 8.40 2.60
CA SER A 113 16.32 7.15 3.20
C SER A 113 14.81 6.98 3.05
N ALA A 114 14.40 5.81 2.54
CA ALA A 114 13.02 5.34 2.56
C ALA A 114 12.57 4.93 3.97
N ASP A 115 13.45 4.22 4.68
CA ASP A 115 13.15 3.65 5.99
C ASP A 115 12.92 4.75 7.03
N GLU A 116 13.71 5.82 6.99
CA GLU A 116 13.52 6.98 7.87
C GLU A 116 12.22 7.73 7.54
N ALA A 117 11.83 7.78 6.26
CA ALA A 117 10.54 8.35 5.86
C ALA A 117 9.38 7.51 6.41
N HIS A 118 9.44 6.19 6.24
CA HIS A 118 8.43 5.28 6.77
C HIS A 118 8.35 5.34 8.30
N GLU A 119 9.46 5.38 9.03
CA GLU A 119 9.46 5.53 10.48
C GLU A 119 8.81 6.87 10.90
N GLY A 120 9.13 7.97 10.20
CA GLY A 120 8.55 9.28 10.46
C GLY A 120 7.05 9.40 10.18
N ILE A 121 6.49 8.50 9.37
CA ILE A 121 5.08 8.52 8.95
C ILE A 121 4.24 7.47 9.69
N LEU A 122 4.79 6.26 9.82
CA LEU A 122 4.13 5.08 10.36
C LEU A 122 4.42 4.85 11.84
N TYR A 123 5.40 5.54 12.43
CA TYR A 123 5.79 5.35 13.83
C TYR A 123 6.06 3.86 14.14
N GLY A 124 6.81 3.21 13.25
CA GLY A 124 7.02 1.76 13.24
C GLY A 124 7.56 1.22 14.56
N LYS A 125 8.44 1.98 15.22
CA LYS A 125 8.96 1.67 16.56
C LYS A 125 7.89 1.40 17.62
N TYR A 126 6.70 1.97 17.48
CA TYR A 126 5.56 1.75 18.38
C TYR A 126 4.58 0.76 17.77
N ASN A 127 4.21 0.98 16.50
CA ASN A 127 3.12 0.27 15.86
C ASN A 127 3.41 -1.22 15.61
N PHE A 128 4.67 -1.59 15.32
CA PHE A 128 5.07 -2.96 14.99
C PHE A 128 5.67 -3.75 16.18
N LEU A 129 5.42 -3.27 17.40
CA LEU A 129 5.70 -3.92 18.70
C LEU A 129 7.18 -4.11 19.07
N ASP A 130 8.04 -4.37 18.08
CA ASP A 130 9.48 -4.54 18.24
C ASP A 130 10.20 -3.58 17.29
N PRO A 131 11.01 -2.63 17.79
CA PRO A 131 11.77 -1.71 16.95
C PRO A 131 12.67 -2.43 15.94
N ARG A 132 13.17 -3.63 16.24
CA ARG A 132 13.99 -4.39 15.29
C ARG A 132 13.17 -4.82 14.08
N VAL A 133 11.90 -5.16 14.27
CA VAL A 133 11.00 -5.53 13.16
C VAL A 133 10.69 -4.33 12.27
N ALA A 134 10.62 -3.13 12.86
CA ALA A 134 10.38 -1.89 12.13
C ALA A 134 11.62 -1.40 11.35
N HIS A 135 12.82 -1.61 11.89
CA HIS A 135 14.08 -1.10 11.32
C HIS A 135 14.86 -2.14 10.51
N GLU A 136 14.76 -3.43 10.84
CA GLU A 136 15.38 -4.51 10.08
C GLU A 136 14.40 -5.03 9.03
N SER A 137 14.77 -4.85 7.76
CA SER A 137 13.96 -5.23 6.60
C SER A 137 13.89 -6.74 6.35
N PHE A 138 14.14 -7.61 7.34
CA PHE A 138 14.29 -9.04 7.12
C PHE A 138 13.04 -9.68 6.48
N GLY A 139 11.84 -9.45 7.06
CA GLY A 139 10.58 -9.90 6.46
C GLY A 139 10.36 -9.36 5.04
N THR A 140 10.64 -8.09 4.80
CA THR A 140 10.53 -7.48 3.46
C THR A 140 11.54 -8.10 2.47
N ARG A 141 12.77 -8.41 2.90
CA ARG A 141 13.79 -9.09 2.10
C ARG A 141 13.36 -10.50 1.71
N VAL A 142 12.66 -11.23 2.59
CA VAL A 142 12.06 -12.53 2.26
C VAL A 142 11.10 -12.38 1.08
N ILE A 143 10.20 -11.39 1.11
CA ILE A 143 9.26 -11.13 0.01
C ILE A 143 10.00 -10.78 -1.28
N TYR A 144 10.96 -9.84 -1.25
CA TYR A 144 11.77 -9.49 -2.43
C TYR A 144 12.48 -10.70 -3.04
N LYS A 145 13.01 -11.60 -2.19
CA LYS A 145 13.78 -12.76 -2.63
C LYS A 145 12.89 -13.89 -3.17
N HIS A 146 11.74 -14.15 -2.56
CA HIS A 146 11.01 -15.39 -2.85
C HIS A 146 9.72 -15.19 -3.65
N LEU A 147 8.95 -14.13 -3.37
CA LEU A 147 7.58 -14.03 -3.89
C LEU A 147 7.51 -14.09 -5.42
N SER A 148 8.27 -13.23 -6.11
CA SER A 148 8.24 -13.14 -7.58
C SER A 148 8.69 -14.42 -8.29
N ARG A 149 9.62 -15.16 -7.68
CA ARG A 149 10.17 -16.42 -8.20
C ARG A 149 9.19 -17.58 -8.07
N ASN A 150 8.37 -17.57 -7.03
CA ASN A 150 7.40 -18.63 -6.73
C ASN A 150 5.98 -18.34 -7.24
N LEU A 151 5.75 -17.25 -7.99
CA LEU A 151 4.41 -16.93 -8.49
C LEU A 151 3.78 -18.06 -9.28
N ALA A 152 4.55 -18.78 -10.10
CA ALA A 152 4.01 -19.86 -10.92
C ALA A 152 3.44 -21.03 -10.09
N THR A 153 4.05 -21.34 -8.93
CA THR A 153 3.58 -22.38 -8.02
C THR A 153 2.44 -21.88 -7.14
N LEU A 154 2.42 -20.58 -6.82
CA LEU A 154 1.37 -19.95 -6.02
C LEU A 154 0.04 -19.81 -6.74
N VAL A 155 0.01 -19.47 -8.04
CA VAL A 155 -1.25 -19.12 -8.74
C VAL A 155 -2.37 -20.15 -8.53
N PRO A 156 -2.14 -21.48 -8.67
CA PRO A 156 -3.18 -22.47 -8.43
C PRO A 156 -3.75 -22.45 -7.00
N GLU A 157 -2.90 -22.26 -5.99
CA GLU A 157 -3.34 -22.21 -4.58
C GLU A 157 -4.12 -20.94 -4.27
N ILE A 158 -3.74 -19.83 -4.92
CA ILE A 158 -4.42 -18.55 -4.80
C ILE A 158 -5.77 -18.58 -5.54
N ASP A 159 -5.85 -19.23 -6.70
CA ASP A 159 -7.10 -19.42 -7.43
C ASP A 159 -8.14 -20.21 -6.61
N ASP A 160 -7.72 -21.32 -5.97
CA ASP A 160 -8.56 -22.07 -5.02
C ASP A 160 -9.07 -21.19 -3.88
N GLU A 161 -8.18 -20.40 -3.27
CA GLU A 161 -8.58 -19.53 -2.16
C GLU A 161 -9.48 -18.38 -2.60
N VAL A 162 -9.24 -17.81 -3.78
CA VAL A 162 -10.09 -16.76 -4.36
C VAL A 162 -11.51 -17.29 -4.57
N GLY A 163 -11.66 -18.48 -5.15
CA GLY A 163 -12.98 -19.08 -5.35
C GLY A 163 -13.73 -19.22 -4.03
N TYR A 164 -13.06 -19.76 -3.00
CA TYR A 164 -13.62 -19.85 -1.64
C TYR A 164 -13.97 -18.48 -1.06
N ALA A 165 -13.06 -17.51 -1.13
CA ALA A 165 -13.20 -16.22 -0.47
C ALA A 165 -14.30 -15.36 -1.11
N VAL A 166 -14.42 -15.35 -2.44
CA VAL A 166 -15.50 -14.63 -3.13
C VAL A 166 -16.86 -15.29 -2.86
N ASP A 167 -16.94 -16.62 -2.90
CA ASP A 167 -18.18 -17.33 -2.57
C ASP A 167 -18.58 -17.15 -1.10
N PHE A 168 -17.61 -17.05 -0.20
CA PHE A 168 -17.85 -16.71 1.20
C PHE A 168 -18.40 -15.29 1.35
N ALA A 169 -17.76 -14.29 0.70
CA ALA A 169 -18.18 -12.90 0.75
C ALA A 169 -19.59 -12.71 0.16
N LEU A 170 -19.93 -13.49 -0.87
CA LEU A 170 -21.22 -13.45 -1.58
C LEU A 170 -22.15 -14.61 -1.23
N ARG A 171 -21.96 -15.26 -0.07
CA ARG A 171 -22.72 -16.45 0.35
C ARG A 171 -24.23 -16.25 0.42
N ASN A 172 -24.68 -15.01 0.66
CA ASN A 172 -26.08 -14.64 0.72
C ASN A 172 -26.66 -14.17 -0.63
N VAL A 173 -25.87 -14.17 -1.70
CA VAL A 173 -26.30 -13.74 -3.03
C VAL A 173 -26.84 -14.93 -3.83
N SER A 174 -28.14 -14.89 -4.13
CA SER A 174 -28.87 -15.84 -4.98
C SER A 174 -28.90 -15.36 -6.44
N ASP A 175 -29.75 -15.94 -7.29
CA ASP A 175 -30.02 -15.44 -8.63
C ASP A 175 -30.88 -14.17 -8.66
N GLU A 176 -31.31 -13.67 -7.50
CA GLU A 176 -31.99 -12.38 -7.32
C GLU A 176 -31.01 -11.26 -6.98
N TRP A 177 -31.36 -10.03 -7.40
CA TRP A 177 -30.54 -8.85 -7.14
C TRP A 177 -30.49 -8.53 -5.64
N THR A 178 -29.30 -8.63 -5.08
CA THR A 178 -29.01 -8.40 -3.66
C THR A 178 -28.09 -7.20 -3.50
N THR A 179 -28.42 -6.29 -2.59
CA THR A 179 -27.56 -5.15 -2.24
C THR A 179 -26.51 -5.58 -1.22
N ILE A 180 -25.24 -5.27 -1.48
CA ILE A 180 -24.12 -5.56 -0.58
C ILE A 180 -23.26 -4.30 -0.36
N ASN A 181 -22.54 -4.26 0.78
CA ASN A 181 -21.51 -3.26 1.00
C ASN A 181 -20.22 -3.69 0.28
N LEU A 182 -19.68 -2.79 -0.54
CA LEU A 182 -18.50 -3.08 -1.35
C LEU A 182 -17.21 -3.18 -0.53
N TRP A 183 -17.06 -2.34 0.49
CA TRP A 183 -15.89 -2.34 1.38
C TRP A 183 -15.82 -3.65 2.18
N ASP A 184 -16.93 -4.07 2.76
CA ASP A 184 -17.03 -5.31 3.54
C ASP A 184 -16.77 -6.54 2.67
N MET A 185 -17.26 -6.55 1.42
CA MET A 185 -16.98 -7.62 0.46
C MET A 185 -15.47 -7.78 0.22
N TRP A 186 -14.75 -6.68 -0.02
CA TRP A 186 -13.31 -6.73 -0.24
C TRP A 186 -12.53 -7.08 1.04
N LEU A 187 -12.98 -6.64 2.22
CA LEU A 187 -12.41 -7.07 3.51
C LEU A 187 -12.69 -8.55 3.83
N ASP A 188 -13.72 -9.15 3.26
CA ASP A 188 -13.92 -10.60 3.34
C ASP A 188 -13.03 -11.37 2.36
N ILE A 189 -12.69 -10.80 1.21
CA ILE A 189 -11.90 -11.47 0.17
C ILE A 189 -10.40 -11.37 0.44
N VAL A 190 -9.86 -10.14 0.49
CA VAL A 190 -8.41 -9.89 0.42
C VAL A 190 -7.64 -10.52 1.59
N PRO A 191 -8.05 -10.34 2.86
CA PRO A 191 -7.30 -10.91 3.98
C PRO A 191 -7.15 -12.43 3.87
N ARG A 192 -8.18 -13.14 3.39
CA ARG A 192 -8.15 -14.60 3.18
C ARG A 192 -7.15 -14.97 2.09
N VAL A 193 -7.23 -14.33 0.93
CA VAL A 193 -6.39 -14.64 -0.22
C VAL A 193 -4.93 -14.28 0.04
N THR A 194 -4.66 -13.08 0.57
CA THR A 194 -3.32 -12.64 0.93
C THR A 194 -2.69 -13.54 2.01
N ASN A 195 -3.47 -13.95 3.03
CA ASN A 195 -2.95 -14.84 4.06
C ASN A 195 -2.73 -16.28 3.61
N ARG A 196 -3.29 -16.71 2.47
CA ARG A 196 -2.91 -17.99 1.87
C ARG A 196 -1.42 -18.01 1.54
N MET A 197 -0.86 -16.88 1.12
CA MET A 197 0.56 -16.69 0.81
C MET A 197 1.39 -16.33 2.04
N LEU A 198 0.88 -15.51 2.96
CA LEU A 198 1.64 -15.08 4.14
C LEU A 198 1.64 -16.11 5.27
N ALA A 199 0.47 -16.63 5.65
CA ALA A 199 0.28 -17.45 6.83
C ALA A 199 -0.05 -18.93 6.52
N GLY A 200 -0.26 -19.25 5.24
CA GLY A 200 -0.56 -20.60 4.75
C GLY A 200 -2.03 -21.00 4.93
N ARG A 201 -2.39 -22.18 4.38
CA ARG A 201 -3.78 -22.67 4.29
C ARG A 201 -4.53 -22.75 5.63
N GLY A 202 -3.82 -23.04 6.71
CA GLY A 202 -4.43 -23.22 8.03
C GLY A 202 -4.94 -21.91 8.61
N ALA A 203 -4.14 -20.85 8.53
CA ALA A 203 -4.48 -19.55 9.14
C ALA A 203 -5.30 -18.65 8.23
N CYS A 204 -5.23 -18.82 6.91
CA CYS A 204 -5.91 -17.95 5.95
C CYS A 204 -7.44 -18.03 5.97
N ARG A 205 -8.02 -19.05 6.63
CA ARG A 205 -9.47 -19.21 6.84
C ARG A 205 -9.87 -19.13 8.33
N ASP A 206 -8.93 -18.80 9.21
CA ASP A 206 -9.20 -18.65 10.64
C ASP A 206 -9.73 -17.23 10.92
N ASP A 207 -11.04 -17.12 11.14
CA ASP A 207 -11.68 -15.80 11.33
C ASP A 207 -11.08 -15.00 12.50
N LEU A 208 -10.60 -15.65 13.56
CA LEU A 208 -9.98 -14.95 14.69
C LEU A 208 -8.61 -14.37 14.32
N PHE A 209 -7.83 -15.13 13.54
CA PHE A 209 -6.56 -14.65 13.00
C PHE A 209 -6.79 -13.47 12.05
N LEU A 210 -7.69 -13.62 11.07
CA LEU A 210 -7.98 -12.60 10.07
C LEU A 210 -8.52 -11.31 10.69
N GLN A 211 -9.51 -11.40 11.58
CA GLN A 211 -10.05 -10.23 12.29
C GLN A 211 -8.99 -9.54 13.13
N SER A 212 -8.06 -10.29 13.73
CA SER A 212 -6.95 -9.72 14.49
C SER A 212 -5.99 -8.94 13.59
N MET A 213 -5.68 -9.43 12.39
CA MET A 213 -4.80 -8.74 11.44
C MET A 213 -5.45 -7.52 10.79
N ILE A 214 -6.74 -7.60 10.44
CA ILE A 214 -7.52 -6.44 9.97
C ILE A 214 -7.56 -5.35 11.05
N SER A 215 -7.93 -5.72 12.28
CA SER A 215 -8.00 -4.76 13.39
C SER A 215 -6.63 -4.17 13.74
N PHE A 216 -5.56 -4.96 13.65
CA PHE A 216 -4.20 -4.46 13.79
C PHE A 216 -3.89 -3.39 12.74
N ALA A 217 -4.21 -3.63 11.47
CA ALA A 217 -3.96 -2.66 10.40
C ALA A 217 -4.76 -1.36 10.60
N ASP A 218 -6.03 -1.46 11.02
CA ASP A 218 -6.88 -0.32 11.39
C ASP A 218 -6.28 0.50 12.54
N ASP A 219 -5.76 -0.18 13.58
CA ASP A 219 -5.20 0.47 14.77
C ASP A 219 -3.82 1.10 14.52
N VAL A 220 -3.04 0.59 13.55
CA VAL A 220 -1.83 1.27 13.06
C VAL A 220 -2.21 2.64 12.47
N VAL A 221 -3.20 2.69 11.57
CA VAL A 221 -3.67 3.94 10.95
C VAL A 221 -4.18 4.91 12.02
N ARG A 222 -4.99 4.41 12.96
CA ARG A 222 -5.52 5.20 14.07
C ARG A 222 -4.41 5.77 14.96
N SER A 223 -3.42 4.95 15.30
CA SER A 223 -2.26 5.36 16.10
C SER A 223 -1.43 6.44 15.41
N CYS A 224 -1.22 6.34 14.10
CA CYS A 224 -0.54 7.36 13.30
C CYS A 224 -1.26 8.72 13.37
N ILE A 225 -2.60 8.73 13.32
CA ILE A 225 -3.40 9.96 13.44
C ILE A 225 -3.25 10.56 14.84
N PHE A 226 -3.43 9.75 15.89
CA PHE A 226 -3.37 10.25 17.27
C PHE A 226 -1.97 10.66 17.71
N LEU A 227 -0.92 9.96 17.29
CA LEU A 227 0.46 10.33 17.64
C LEU A 227 0.86 11.71 17.10
N ARG A 228 0.28 12.14 15.98
CA ARG A 228 0.46 13.49 15.44
C ARG A 228 -0.18 14.58 16.30
N MET A 229 -1.11 14.23 17.20
CA MET A 229 -1.74 15.17 18.13
C MET A 229 -0.91 15.43 19.39
N PHE A 230 0.23 14.74 19.54
CA PHE A 230 1.15 14.92 20.66
C PHE A 230 2.54 15.35 20.17
N PRO A 231 3.25 16.21 20.92
CA PRO A 231 4.63 16.54 20.59
C PRO A 231 5.55 15.33 20.76
N LYS A 232 6.69 15.30 20.07
CA LYS A 232 7.60 14.15 20.04
C LYS A 232 8.08 13.70 21.41
N ALA A 233 8.25 14.65 22.35
CA ALA A 233 8.64 14.36 23.73
C ALA A 233 7.64 13.45 24.48
N LEU A 234 6.37 13.44 24.07
CA LEU A 234 5.30 12.63 24.67
C LEU A 234 5.07 11.29 23.95
N HIS A 235 5.69 11.08 22.78
CA HIS A 235 5.55 9.83 22.02
C HIS A 235 6.00 8.57 22.79
N PRO A 236 7.04 8.57 23.65
CA PRO A 236 7.39 7.40 24.44
C PRO A 236 6.28 6.94 25.41
N ILE A 237 5.40 7.86 25.83
CA ILE A 237 4.26 7.58 26.71
C ILE A 237 3.05 7.19 25.86
N PHE A 238 2.56 8.11 25.03
CA PHE A 238 1.34 7.88 24.26
C PHE A 238 1.53 6.86 23.15
N GLY A 239 2.70 6.73 22.55
CA GLY A 239 2.99 5.68 21.58
C GLY A 239 2.76 4.30 22.17
N ARG A 240 3.28 4.04 23.37
CA ARG A 240 3.07 2.75 24.06
C ARG A 240 1.62 2.52 24.48
N LEU A 241 0.92 3.58 24.92
CA LEU A 241 -0.48 3.49 25.34
C LEU A 241 -1.43 3.27 24.15
N LEU A 242 -1.24 4.01 23.06
CA LEU A 242 -2.05 3.94 21.85
C LEU A 242 -1.89 2.61 21.13
N THR A 243 -0.72 1.96 21.23
CA THR A 243 -0.45 0.67 20.60
C THR A 243 -0.69 -0.53 21.52
N LEU A 244 -1.32 -0.36 22.69
CA LEU A 244 -1.77 -1.49 23.52
C LEU A 244 -2.75 -2.41 22.77
N PRO A 245 -3.72 -1.91 21.98
CA PRO A 245 -4.54 -2.76 21.11
C PRO A 245 -3.71 -3.58 20.13
N ASN A 246 -2.69 -2.99 19.50
CA ASN A 246 -1.80 -3.71 18.56
C ASN A 246 -1.15 -4.93 19.22
N TRP A 247 -0.72 -4.81 20.48
CA TRP A 247 -0.19 -5.93 21.26
C TRP A 247 -1.24 -7.04 21.47
N LEU A 248 -2.48 -6.67 21.77
CA LEU A 248 -3.58 -7.61 21.95
C LEU A 248 -3.94 -8.33 20.64
N HIS A 249 -4.02 -7.59 19.54
CA HIS A 249 -4.30 -8.14 18.20
C HIS A 249 -3.20 -9.12 17.78
N TRP A 250 -1.93 -8.72 17.91
CA TRP A 250 -0.81 -9.63 17.66
C TRP A 250 -0.87 -10.86 18.55
N TRP A 251 -1.10 -10.73 19.86
CA TRP A 251 -1.16 -11.89 20.76
C TRP A 251 -2.25 -12.88 20.36
N ARG A 252 -3.45 -12.39 19.98
CA ARG A 252 -4.55 -13.24 19.50
C ARG A 252 -4.16 -13.98 18.22
N ALA A 253 -3.64 -13.25 17.23
CA ALA A 253 -3.22 -13.84 15.96
C ALA A 253 -2.06 -14.82 16.12
N HIS A 254 -1.03 -14.44 16.88
CA HIS A 254 0.13 -15.26 17.19
C HIS A 254 -0.29 -16.59 17.80
N ARG A 255 -1.25 -16.61 18.74
CA ARG A 255 -1.75 -17.87 19.32
C ARG A 255 -2.39 -18.81 18.30
N ARG A 256 -3.04 -18.28 17.25
CA ARG A 256 -3.63 -19.08 16.16
C ARG A 256 -2.55 -19.57 15.20
N LEU A 257 -1.53 -18.76 14.95
CA LEU A 257 -0.47 -19.04 14.00
C LEU A 257 0.68 -19.89 14.57
N LEU A 258 0.88 -19.85 15.89
CA LEU A 258 1.99 -20.49 16.59
C LEU A 258 2.12 -21.99 16.28
N PRO A 259 1.03 -22.81 16.28
CA PRO A 259 1.13 -24.22 15.93
C PRO A 259 1.68 -24.44 14.51
N THR A 260 1.24 -23.63 13.54
CA THR A 260 1.72 -23.69 12.15
C THR A 260 3.21 -23.36 12.06
N ILE A 261 3.67 -22.31 12.75
CA ILE A 261 5.09 -21.93 12.74
C ILE A 261 5.95 -23.01 13.42
N GLN A 262 5.53 -23.50 14.59
CA GLN A 262 6.26 -24.52 15.34
C GLN A 262 6.36 -25.83 14.55
N GLN A 263 5.24 -26.28 13.96
CA GLN A 263 5.23 -27.45 13.12
C GLN A 263 6.15 -27.27 11.92
N ARG A 264 6.09 -26.11 11.24
CA ARG A 264 6.97 -25.83 10.08
C ARG A 264 8.46 -25.89 10.44
N LEU A 265 8.84 -25.29 11.57
CA LEU A 265 10.21 -25.33 12.08
C LEU A 265 10.66 -26.76 12.40
N GLN A 266 9.80 -27.55 13.06
CA GLN A 266 10.09 -28.93 13.42
C GLN A 266 10.24 -29.81 12.18
N ASP A 267 9.32 -29.72 11.23
CA ASP A 267 9.33 -30.53 10.01
C ASP A 267 10.55 -30.20 9.14
N MET A 268 10.86 -28.91 8.95
CA MET A 268 12.07 -28.52 8.20
C MET A 268 13.36 -28.96 8.89
N LYS A 269 13.42 -28.93 10.23
CA LYS A 269 14.58 -29.41 10.99
C LYS A 269 14.74 -30.92 10.85
N ARG A 270 13.67 -31.69 11.09
CA ARG A 270 13.68 -33.16 11.00
C ARG A 270 14.03 -33.63 9.59
N GLN A 271 13.51 -32.96 8.57
CA GLN A 271 13.87 -33.23 7.19
C GLN A 271 15.38 -33.01 6.94
N ALA A 272 15.95 -31.91 7.44
CA ALA A 272 17.40 -31.66 7.34
C ALA A 272 18.25 -32.69 8.11
N GLU A 273 17.69 -33.28 9.18
CA GLU A 273 18.32 -34.36 9.97
C GLU A 273 18.13 -35.77 9.34
N GLY A 274 17.45 -35.87 8.18
CA GLY A 274 17.28 -37.13 7.45
C GLY A 274 16.11 -38.00 7.94
N ALA A 275 15.07 -37.41 8.54
CA ALA A 275 13.88 -38.12 8.97
C ALA A 275 13.16 -38.80 7.78
N PRO A 276 13.04 -40.15 7.74
CA PRO A 276 12.48 -40.87 6.59
C PRO A 276 11.05 -40.44 6.22
N GLU A 277 10.23 -40.13 7.21
CA GLU A 277 8.83 -39.70 7.02
C GLU A 277 8.68 -38.34 6.34
N LEU A 278 9.75 -37.54 6.26
CA LEU A 278 9.76 -36.22 5.61
C LEU A 278 10.66 -36.18 4.37
N GLU A 279 11.19 -37.32 3.91
CA GLU A 279 12.08 -37.39 2.75
C GLU A 279 11.42 -36.80 1.49
N HIS A 280 10.11 -37.06 1.31
CA HIS A 280 9.33 -36.56 0.18
C HIS A 280 8.40 -35.39 0.53
N TRP A 281 8.45 -34.91 1.77
CA TRP A 281 7.64 -33.76 2.17
C TRP A 281 8.23 -32.48 1.59
N VAL A 282 7.42 -31.64 0.95
CA VAL A 282 7.87 -30.35 0.43
C VAL A 282 7.29 -29.26 1.31
N PRO A 283 8.13 -28.40 1.93
CA PRO A 283 7.61 -27.27 2.69
C PRO A 283 6.78 -26.36 1.77
N PRO A 284 5.54 -25.99 2.17
CA PRO A 284 4.68 -25.13 1.38
C PRO A 284 5.36 -23.83 0.94
N ASP A 285 5.03 -23.33 -0.26
CA ASP A 285 5.51 -22.05 -0.75
C ASP A 285 4.73 -20.90 -0.12
N ASP A 286 5.06 -20.58 1.12
CA ASP A 286 4.51 -19.46 1.88
C ASP A 286 5.62 -18.64 2.55
N PHE A 287 5.26 -17.45 3.02
CA PHE A 287 6.21 -16.56 3.70
C PHE A 287 6.91 -17.25 4.87
N ILE A 288 6.21 -18.06 5.67
CA ILE A 288 6.79 -18.77 6.83
C ILE A 288 7.96 -19.67 6.38
N SER A 289 7.77 -20.48 5.32
CA SER A 289 8.86 -21.33 4.82
C SER A 289 10.01 -20.53 4.24
N TRP A 290 9.70 -19.50 3.46
CA TRP A 290 10.73 -18.66 2.86
C TRP A 290 11.54 -17.93 3.93
N TYR A 291 10.88 -17.51 5.00
CA TYR A 291 11.51 -16.88 6.16
C TYR A 291 12.48 -17.82 6.85
N ILE A 292 12.03 -19.03 7.20
CA ILE A 292 12.87 -20.05 7.84
C ILE A 292 14.06 -20.40 6.95
N ARG A 293 13.83 -20.61 5.63
CA ARG A 293 14.90 -20.88 4.67
C ARG A 293 15.93 -19.75 4.63
N LEU A 294 15.49 -18.48 4.64
CA LEU A 294 16.41 -17.34 4.63
C LEU A 294 17.20 -17.24 5.93
N ALA A 295 16.56 -17.41 7.07
CA ALA A 295 17.19 -17.37 8.38
C ALA A 295 18.27 -18.45 8.53
N LEU A 296 17.98 -19.68 8.08
CA LEU A 296 18.95 -20.78 8.05
C LEU A 296 20.12 -20.49 7.10
N ALA A 297 19.83 -20.01 5.88
CA ALA A 297 20.86 -19.71 4.88
C ALA A 297 21.82 -18.58 5.32
N GLU A 298 21.32 -17.60 6.09
CA GLU A 298 22.12 -16.48 6.62
C GLU A 298 22.62 -16.74 8.05
N GLN A 299 22.41 -17.94 8.60
CA GLN A 299 22.81 -18.34 9.95
C GLN A 299 22.30 -17.41 11.06
N ARG A 300 21.14 -16.78 10.84
CA ARG A 300 20.45 -15.92 11.82
C ARG A 300 19.53 -16.75 12.71
N LEU A 301 20.08 -17.45 13.69
CA LEU A 301 19.31 -18.36 14.55
C LEU A 301 18.28 -17.64 15.42
N GLU A 302 18.51 -16.37 15.74
CA GLU A 302 17.57 -15.51 16.46
C GLU A 302 16.26 -15.29 15.71
N GLU A 303 16.29 -15.41 14.38
CA GLU A 303 15.11 -15.26 13.50
C GLU A 303 14.23 -16.52 13.50
N LEU A 304 14.73 -17.66 13.99
CA LEU A 304 13.98 -18.91 14.03
C LEU A 304 13.02 -19.00 15.23
N ASP A 305 12.96 -17.98 16.08
CA ASP A 305 11.98 -17.89 17.16
C ASP A 305 10.56 -17.67 16.59
N PRO A 306 9.57 -18.51 16.92
CA PRO A 306 8.20 -18.38 16.41
C PRO A 306 7.54 -17.01 16.70
N THR A 307 7.89 -16.37 17.82
CA THR A 307 7.45 -15.02 18.16
C THR A 307 8.03 -14.01 17.19
N VAL A 308 9.32 -14.11 16.87
CA VAL A 308 10.01 -13.20 15.92
C VAL A 308 9.41 -13.33 14.53
N ILE A 309 9.26 -14.56 14.01
CA ILE A 309 8.61 -14.83 12.72
C ILE A 309 7.21 -14.20 12.66
N SER A 310 6.42 -14.38 13.72
CA SER A 310 5.05 -13.83 13.74
C SER A 310 5.00 -12.31 13.82
N LYS A 311 5.99 -11.65 14.45
CA LYS A 311 6.06 -10.19 14.48
C LYS A 311 6.46 -9.62 13.12
N HIS A 312 7.33 -10.30 12.37
CA HIS A 312 7.70 -9.88 11.01
C HIS A 312 6.56 -9.98 9.98
N LEU A 313 5.45 -10.66 10.32
CA LEU A 313 4.22 -10.57 9.53
C LEU A 313 3.49 -9.22 9.69
N LEU A 314 3.62 -8.55 10.84
CA LEU A 314 2.82 -7.35 11.14
C LEU A 314 3.00 -6.21 10.13
N PRO A 315 4.22 -5.82 9.71
CA PRO A 315 4.38 -4.79 8.68
C PRO A 315 3.88 -5.24 7.31
N LEU A 316 3.97 -6.55 7.00
CA LEU A 316 3.50 -7.11 5.75
C LEU A 316 1.97 -7.07 5.68
N GLU A 317 1.29 -7.49 6.74
CA GLU A 317 -0.17 -7.47 6.88
C GLU A 317 -0.74 -6.05 6.76
N PHE A 318 -0.11 -5.09 7.46
CA PHE A 318 -0.45 -3.67 7.31
C PHE A 318 -0.31 -3.19 5.85
N ALA A 319 0.78 -3.57 5.20
CA ALA A 319 1.08 -3.15 3.83
C ALA A 319 0.24 -3.85 2.76
N SER A 320 -0.30 -5.06 3.02
CA SER A 320 -0.99 -5.86 2.00
C SER A 320 -2.51 -5.79 2.08
N ILE A 321 -3.11 -5.64 3.27
CA ILE A 321 -4.58 -5.71 3.43
C ILE A 321 -5.24 -4.48 2.81
N HIS A 322 -5.03 -3.29 3.38
CA HIS A 322 -5.82 -2.12 2.98
C HIS A 322 -5.52 -1.64 1.57
N THR A 323 -4.27 -1.69 1.11
CA THR A 323 -3.92 -1.20 -0.23
C THR A 323 -4.59 -2.01 -1.34
N THR A 324 -4.67 -3.33 -1.18
CA THR A 324 -5.33 -4.21 -2.15
C THR A 324 -6.86 -4.05 -2.08
N VAL A 325 -7.44 -3.97 -0.87
CA VAL A 325 -8.86 -3.66 -0.67
C VAL A 325 -9.23 -2.33 -1.33
N LEU A 326 -8.45 -1.27 -1.11
CA LEU A 326 -8.63 0.04 -1.72
C LEU A 326 -8.56 0.00 -3.25
N THR A 327 -7.59 -0.75 -3.79
CA THR A 327 -7.40 -0.89 -5.24
C THR A 327 -8.60 -1.61 -5.86
N GLY A 328 -9.01 -2.76 -5.32
CA GLY A 328 -10.16 -3.51 -5.81
C GLY A 328 -11.47 -2.75 -5.66
N HIS A 329 -11.67 -2.08 -4.53
CA HIS A 329 -12.83 -1.26 -4.24
C HIS A 329 -12.95 -0.08 -5.22
N SER A 330 -11.90 0.72 -5.37
CA SER A 330 -11.90 1.87 -6.29
C SER A 330 -12.09 1.44 -7.73
N TRP A 331 -11.44 0.35 -8.14
CA TRP A 331 -11.57 -0.15 -9.49
C TRP A 331 -12.97 -0.68 -9.81
N LEU A 332 -13.62 -1.39 -8.88
CA LEU A 332 -15.00 -1.81 -9.13
C LEU A 332 -15.94 -0.60 -9.23
N LEU A 333 -15.74 0.45 -8.41
CA LEU A 333 -16.52 1.69 -8.56
C LEU A 333 -16.26 2.39 -9.90
N ASP A 334 -15.00 2.45 -10.36
CA ASP A 334 -14.65 3.02 -11.66
C ASP A 334 -15.30 2.22 -12.80
N LEU A 335 -15.19 0.88 -12.74
CA LEU A 335 -15.74 -0.03 -13.73
C LEU A 335 -17.27 0.04 -13.80
N LEU A 336 -17.97 0.11 -12.66
CA LEU A 336 -19.43 0.14 -12.63
C LEU A 336 -20.01 1.51 -13.00
N THR A 337 -19.19 2.53 -13.20
CA THR A 337 -19.64 3.90 -13.54
C THR A 337 -19.28 4.29 -14.98
N THR A 338 -18.74 3.37 -15.77
CA THR A 338 -18.60 3.54 -17.22
C THR A 338 -19.96 3.65 -17.89
N ALA A 339 -20.05 4.35 -19.03
CA ALA A 339 -21.31 4.52 -19.73
C ALA A 339 -21.90 3.14 -20.12
N PRO A 340 -23.21 2.88 -19.90
CA PRO A 340 -23.82 1.60 -20.22
C PRO A 340 -23.65 1.15 -21.68
N GLY A 341 -23.50 2.09 -22.61
CA GLY A 341 -23.25 1.82 -24.03
C GLY A 341 -21.87 1.19 -24.33
N ASP A 342 -20.90 1.33 -23.43
CA ASP A 342 -19.53 0.85 -23.65
C ASP A 342 -19.41 -0.67 -23.49
N ARG A 343 -20.43 -1.33 -22.90
CA ARG A 343 -20.49 -2.78 -22.64
C ARG A 343 -19.18 -3.36 -22.07
N VAL A 344 -18.47 -2.58 -21.25
CA VAL A 344 -17.13 -2.94 -20.78
C VAL A 344 -17.12 -4.26 -20.02
N LEU A 345 -18.15 -4.53 -19.21
CA LEU A 345 -18.28 -5.79 -18.48
C LEU A 345 -18.32 -7.00 -19.43
N ASP A 346 -18.96 -6.86 -20.58
CA ASP A 346 -19.01 -7.92 -21.60
C ASP A 346 -17.64 -8.08 -22.25
N VAL A 347 -16.95 -6.99 -22.60
CA VAL A 347 -15.59 -7.02 -23.17
C VAL A 347 -14.60 -7.74 -22.24
N LEU A 348 -14.65 -7.45 -20.94
CA LEU A 348 -13.79 -8.10 -19.94
C LEU A 348 -14.19 -9.57 -19.74
N ARG A 349 -15.48 -9.89 -19.70
CA ARG A 349 -15.96 -11.28 -19.62
C ARG A 349 -15.54 -12.10 -20.82
N ASP A 350 -15.60 -11.54 -22.02
CA ASP A 350 -15.20 -12.23 -23.25
C ASP A 350 -13.70 -12.53 -23.24
N GLU A 351 -12.86 -11.59 -22.78
CA GLU A 351 -11.43 -11.84 -22.56
C GLU A 351 -11.20 -12.96 -21.53
N LEU A 352 -11.91 -12.92 -20.40
CA LEU A 352 -11.82 -13.91 -19.34
C LEU A 352 -12.22 -15.30 -19.84
N LYS A 353 -13.34 -15.41 -20.59
CA LYS A 353 -13.79 -16.68 -21.18
C LYS A 353 -12.79 -17.21 -22.20
N ALA A 354 -12.23 -16.35 -23.04
CA ALA A 354 -11.28 -16.75 -24.08
C ALA A 354 -9.96 -17.31 -23.52
N HIS A 355 -9.54 -16.84 -22.35
CA HIS A 355 -8.27 -17.25 -21.72
C HIS A 355 -8.44 -18.17 -20.51
N LYS A 356 -9.68 -18.46 -20.09
CA LYS A 356 -9.95 -19.42 -19.03
C LYS A 356 -9.43 -20.80 -19.45
N PRO A 357 -8.63 -21.48 -18.63
CA PRO A 357 -8.22 -22.86 -18.92
C PRO A 357 -9.43 -23.77 -19.10
N ALA A 358 -9.38 -24.67 -20.09
CA ALA A 358 -10.46 -25.62 -20.36
C ALA A 358 -10.70 -26.58 -19.19
N ALA A 359 -9.64 -26.93 -18.46
CA ALA A 359 -9.68 -27.71 -17.24
C ALA A 359 -8.57 -27.25 -16.29
N GLY A 360 -8.83 -27.38 -14.98
CA GLY A 360 -7.89 -27.02 -13.94
C GLY A 360 -7.89 -25.53 -13.55
N PRO A 361 -7.00 -25.13 -12.64
CA PRO A 361 -6.92 -23.77 -12.13
C PRO A 361 -6.32 -22.82 -13.16
N TRP A 362 -6.50 -21.52 -12.93
CA TRP A 362 -5.77 -20.49 -13.66
C TRP A 362 -4.25 -20.71 -13.57
N THR A 363 -3.55 -20.29 -14.62
CA THR A 363 -2.09 -20.37 -14.69
C THR A 363 -1.50 -18.98 -14.81
N LYS A 364 -0.21 -18.83 -14.45
CA LYS A 364 0.51 -17.56 -14.64
C LYS A 364 0.44 -17.07 -16.09
N SER A 365 0.57 -17.95 -17.08
CA SER A 365 0.48 -17.57 -18.50
C SER A 365 -0.91 -17.08 -18.87
N ALA A 366 -1.97 -17.77 -18.44
CA ALA A 366 -3.34 -17.34 -18.69
C ALA A 366 -3.62 -15.94 -18.10
N LEU A 367 -3.14 -15.67 -16.88
CA LEU A 367 -3.30 -14.35 -16.24
C LEU A 367 -2.50 -13.24 -16.94
N LEU A 368 -1.36 -13.56 -17.56
CA LEU A 368 -0.58 -12.60 -18.34
C LEU A 368 -1.27 -12.22 -19.65
N SER A 369 -2.10 -13.11 -20.21
CA SER A 369 -2.89 -12.86 -21.42
C SER A 369 -4.13 -11.98 -21.19
N LEU A 370 -4.53 -11.73 -19.93
CA LEU A 370 -5.66 -10.85 -19.58
C LEU A 370 -5.27 -9.36 -19.69
N VAL A 371 -4.99 -8.90 -20.91
CA VAL A 371 -4.43 -7.56 -21.17
C VAL A 371 -5.45 -6.44 -20.96
N ARG A 372 -6.75 -6.68 -21.16
CA ARG A 372 -7.83 -5.71 -20.95
C ARG A 372 -8.22 -5.62 -19.48
N VAL A 373 -8.32 -6.74 -18.77
CA VAL A 373 -8.49 -6.73 -17.30
C VAL A 373 -7.31 -5.99 -16.65
N ASP A 374 -6.07 -6.32 -17.04
CA ASP A 374 -4.85 -5.64 -16.58
C ASP A 374 -4.90 -4.12 -16.82
N SER A 375 -5.29 -3.71 -18.03
CA SER A 375 -5.47 -2.29 -18.40
C SER A 375 -6.50 -1.59 -17.51
N SER A 376 -7.63 -2.25 -17.24
CA SER A 376 -8.71 -1.65 -16.45
C SER A 376 -8.29 -1.36 -15.00
N ILE A 377 -7.54 -2.29 -14.40
CA ILE A 377 -7.01 -2.11 -13.04
C ILE A 377 -5.94 -1.01 -13.05
N ARG A 378 -5.03 -1.02 -14.04
CA ARG A 378 -4.00 0.02 -14.18
C ARG A 378 -4.60 1.41 -14.34
N GLU A 379 -5.65 1.55 -15.14
CA GLU A 379 -6.34 2.83 -15.31
C GLU A 379 -6.99 3.30 -14.00
N SER A 380 -7.56 2.39 -13.21
CA SER A 380 -8.10 2.76 -11.90
C SER A 380 -6.98 3.17 -10.94
N GLN A 381 -5.82 2.52 -10.95
CA GLN A 381 -4.66 2.96 -10.18
C GLN A 381 -4.16 4.35 -10.57
N ARG A 382 -4.34 4.74 -11.84
CA ARG A 382 -4.01 6.09 -12.33
C ARG A 382 -5.03 7.11 -11.83
N LEU A 383 -6.32 6.87 -12.09
CA LEU A 383 -7.38 7.84 -11.81
C LEU A 383 -7.75 7.90 -10.32
N SER A 384 -7.89 6.75 -9.67
CA SER A 384 -8.38 6.60 -8.30
C SER A 384 -7.22 6.49 -7.31
N ASN A 385 -6.39 7.53 -7.25
CA ASN A 385 -5.29 7.60 -6.29
C ASN A 385 -5.80 7.54 -4.84
N PHE A 386 -5.20 6.67 -4.02
CA PHE A 386 -5.46 6.63 -2.58
C PHE A 386 -4.56 7.58 -1.76
N HIS A 387 -3.56 8.18 -2.42
CA HIS A 387 -2.64 9.14 -1.83
C HIS A 387 -2.26 10.23 -2.84
N ALA A 388 -1.96 11.45 -2.38
CA ALA A 388 -1.56 12.54 -3.26
C ALA A 388 -0.07 12.47 -3.68
N THR A 389 0.76 11.84 -2.85
CA THR A 389 2.23 11.75 -2.99
C THR A 389 2.72 10.38 -2.47
N LEU A 390 3.19 9.46 -3.31
CA LEU A 390 3.42 8.06 -2.83
C LEU A 390 4.90 7.70 -2.58
N VAL A 391 5.85 8.39 -3.22
CA VAL A 391 7.28 8.04 -3.11
C VAL A 391 7.98 9.02 -2.19
N GLU A 392 8.08 8.69 -0.91
CA GLU A 392 8.66 9.57 0.11
C GLU A 392 10.05 9.11 0.57
N ARG A 393 10.97 10.07 0.72
CA ARG A 393 12.31 9.89 1.30
C ARG A 393 12.61 11.01 2.28
N VAL A 394 13.50 10.76 3.23
CA VAL A 394 14.04 11.79 4.12
C VAL A 394 15.53 11.99 3.84
N VAL A 395 15.98 13.24 3.78
CA VAL A 395 17.41 13.57 3.73
C VAL A 395 18.07 13.14 5.03
N VAL A 396 18.97 12.18 4.97
CA VAL A 396 19.71 11.67 6.15
C VAL A 396 21.18 12.08 6.15
N SER A 397 21.71 12.49 5.00
CA SER A 397 23.06 13.05 4.86
C SER A 397 23.29 14.22 5.83
N PRO A 398 24.37 14.22 6.63
CA PRO A 398 24.69 15.31 7.55
C PRO A 398 24.82 16.67 6.87
N ASP A 399 25.42 16.70 5.69
CA ASP A 399 25.67 17.92 4.91
C ASP A 399 24.48 18.32 4.02
N GLY A 400 23.37 17.56 4.11
CA GLY A 400 22.25 17.68 3.18
C GLY A 400 22.55 17.08 1.81
N ILE A 401 21.70 17.38 0.84
CA ILE A 401 21.86 16.98 -0.57
C ILE A 401 21.63 18.15 -1.51
N ARG A 402 22.40 18.21 -2.60
CA ARG A 402 22.30 19.24 -3.61
C ARG A 402 22.12 18.61 -4.99
N HIS A 403 21.13 19.08 -5.72
CA HIS A 403 20.99 18.76 -7.13
C HIS A 403 21.89 19.69 -7.96
N PRO A 404 22.67 19.19 -8.94
CA PRO A 404 23.61 20.02 -9.71
C PRO A 404 22.95 21.20 -10.45
N GLY A 405 21.72 21.00 -10.92
CA GLY A 405 20.94 22.02 -11.63
C GLY A 405 20.29 23.09 -10.73
N PHE A 406 20.47 23.04 -9.40
CA PHE A 406 19.90 24.02 -8.50
C PHE A 406 20.94 24.59 -7.52
N ASP A 407 20.80 25.88 -7.21
CA ASP A 407 21.65 26.59 -6.25
C ASP A 407 21.07 26.59 -4.83
N TRP A 408 20.61 25.42 -4.40
CA TRP A 408 20.17 25.19 -3.02
C TRP A 408 20.53 23.78 -2.57
N THR A 409 20.65 23.63 -1.25
CA THR A 409 20.93 22.34 -0.60
C THR A 409 19.75 22.00 0.29
N LEU A 410 19.21 20.79 0.15
CA LEU A 410 18.17 20.26 1.04
C LEU A 410 18.83 19.80 2.34
N PRO A 411 18.50 20.40 3.48
CA PRO A 411 19.10 20.01 4.75
C PRO A 411 18.58 18.65 5.23
N LYS A 412 19.34 18.04 6.15
CA LYS A 412 18.95 16.83 6.86
C LYS A 412 17.57 16.97 7.51
N GLY A 413 16.76 15.91 7.40
CA GLY A 413 15.42 15.79 7.96
C GLY A 413 14.29 16.31 7.07
N ILE A 414 14.60 16.88 5.90
CA ILE A 414 13.58 17.28 4.92
C ILE A 414 13.00 16.04 4.24
N PHE A 415 11.67 16.02 4.13
CA PHE A 415 10.96 15.05 3.33
C PHE A 415 10.99 15.47 1.86
N VAL A 416 11.32 14.53 0.99
CA VAL A 416 11.39 14.70 -0.46
C VAL A 416 10.44 13.69 -1.08
N THR A 417 9.57 14.15 -1.97
CA THR A 417 8.55 13.31 -2.60
C THR A 417 8.32 13.68 -4.06
N VAL A 418 7.48 12.91 -4.75
CA VAL A 418 7.06 13.15 -6.14
C VAL A 418 5.54 13.23 -6.22
N ASN A 419 5.07 14.01 -7.20
CA ASN A 419 3.66 14.37 -7.31
C ASN A 419 2.84 13.29 -8.03
N LEU A 420 2.24 12.36 -7.27
CA LEU A 420 1.39 11.30 -7.81
C LEU A 420 0.13 11.89 -8.44
N GLU A 421 -0.59 12.73 -7.68
CA GLU A 421 -1.88 13.28 -8.09
C GLU A 421 -1.77 14.07 -9.40
N GLY A 422 -0.81 14.98 -9.49
CA GLY A 422 -0.60 15.82 -10.67
C GLY A 422 -0.16 15.00 -11.89
N THR A 423 0.80 14.08 -11.72
CA THR A 423 1.33 13.29 -12.85
C THR A 423 0.27 12.35 -13.43
N HIS A 424 -0.45 11.64 -12.57
CA HIS A 424 -1.47 10.69 -13.02
C HIS A 424 -2.68 11.38 -13.67
N HIS A 425 -2.88 12.67 -13.45
CA HIS A 425 -4.01 13.45 -13.96
C HIS A 425 -3.59 14.53 -14.99
N ASP A 426 -2.38 14.42 -15.54
CA ASP A 426 -1.87 15.35 -16.56
C ASP A 426 -2.41 15.01 -17.95
N GLU A 427 -3.13 15.94 -18.57
CA GLU A 427 -3.67 15.82 -19.93
C GLU A 427 -2.58 15.71 -21.01
N ASP A 428 -1.35 16.19 -20.74
CA ASP A 428 -0.22 16.06 -21.67
C ASP A 428 0.34 14.63 -21.68
N ILE A 429 0.08 13.85 -20.63
CA ILE A 429 0.52 12.45 -20.48
C ILE A 429 -0.62 11.50 -20.83
N TYR A 430 -1.83 11.80 -20.37
CA TYR A 430 -3.02 10.97 -20.51
C TYR A 430 -4.15 11.79 -21.14
N PRO A 431 -4.48 11.58 -22.43
CA PRO A 431 -5.62 12.26 -23.05
C PRO A 431 -6.93 11.96 -22.31
N HIS A 432 -7.71 12.98 -21.96
CA HIS A 432 -8.87 12.85 -21.08
C HIS A 432 -8.48 12.23 -19.72
N ALA A 433 -7.46 12.81 -19.08
CA ALA A 433 -6.87 12.32 -17.83
C ALA A 433 -7.89 12.22 -16.68
N GLN A 434 -8.95 13.04 -16.69
CA GLN A 434 -9.99 13.02 -15.66
C GLN A 434 -11.06 11.94 -15.90
N THR A 435 -10.97 11.16 -16.97
CA THR A 435 -11.96 10.14 -17.33
C THR A 435 -11.37 8.74 -17.17
N TYR A 436 -12.18 7.82 -16.64
CA TYR A 436 -11.83 6.41 -16.56
C TYR A 436 -12.00 5.76 -17.94
N ASP A 437 -10.89 5.32 -18.53
CA ASP A 437 -10.87 4.59 -19.79
C ASP A 437 -10.26 3.20 -19.58
N PRO A 438 -11.09 2.17 -19.32
CA PRO A 438 -10.62 0.85 -18.89
C PRO A 438 -9.69 0.17 -19.91
N LEU A 439 -9.78 0.56 -21.18
CA LEU A 439 -9.02 -0.05 -22.29
C LEU A 439 -7.88 0.85 -22.77
N ARG A 440 -7.59 1.97 -22.08
CA ARG A 440 -6.54 2.95 -22.43
C ARG A 440 -5.20 2.27 -22.76
N PHE A 441 -4.77 1.35 -21.91
CA PHE A 441 -3.48 0.68 -22.05
C PHE A 441 -3.56 -0.59 -22.90
N SER A 442 -4.69 -1.32 -22.86
CA SER A 442 -4.84 -2.54 -23.65
C SER A 442 -4.88 -2.23 -25.14
N ARG A 443 -5.58 -1.17 -25.57
CA ARG A 443 -5.66 -0.80 -26.99
C ARG A 443 -4.29 -0.54 -27.61
N ILE A 444 -3.38 0.10 -26.87
CA ILE A 444 -2.00 0.34 -27.32
C ILE A 444 -1.24 -0.99 -27.45
N ARG A 445 -1.36 -1.88 -26.45
CA ARG A 445 -0.70 -3.19 -26.44
C ARG A 445 -1.22 -4.10 -27.56
N GLU A 446 -2.54 -4.18 -27.72
CA GLU A 446 -3.19 -4.98 -28.76
C GLU A 446 -2.87 -4.45 -30.17
N ALA A 447 -2.77 -3.12 -30.35
CA ALA A 447 -2.35 -2.54 -31.62
C ALA A 447 -0.89 -2.88 -31.95
N TRP A 448 -0.01 -2.88 -30.94
CA TRP A 448 1.38 -3.31 -31.10
C TRP A 448 1.49 -4.78 -31.50
N GLU A 449 0.79 -5.69 -30.83
CA GLU A 449 0.82 -7.13 -31.15
C GLU A 449 0.32 -7.44 -32.56
N LYS A 450 -0.56 -6.60 -33.12
CA LYS A 450 -1.03 -6.72 -34.51
C LYS A 450 0.00 -6.28 -35.55
N LYS A 451 1.06 -5.54 -35.18
CA LYS A 451 2.12 -5.14 -36.12
C LYS A 451 2.91 -6.37 -36.60
N PRO A 452 3.36 -6.40 -37.87
CA PRO A 452 4.25 -7.44 -38.38
C PRO A 452 5.49 -7.63 -37.49
N GLU A 453 5.95 -8.88 -37.36
CA GLU A 453 7.13 -9.22 -36.53
C GLU A 453 8.37 -8.41 -36.92
N GLU A 454 8.58 -8.15 -38.21
CA GLU A 454 9.71 -7.37 -38.72
C GLU A 454 9.68 -5.92 -38.22
N GLU A 455 8.50 -5.27 -38.24
CA GLU A 455 8.31 -3.94 -37.68
C GLU A 455 8.52 -3.92 -36.16
N ARG A 456 8.01 -4.93 -35.44
CA ARG A 456 8.21 -5.05 -33.99
C ARG A 456 9.68 -5.21 -33.63
N ARG A 457 10.45 -5.96 -34.43
CA ARG A 457 11.91 -6.12 -34.26
C ARG A 457 12.66 -4.82 -34.57
N ALA A 458 12.30 -4.13 -35.64
CA ALA A 458 12.91 -2.86 -36.02
C ALA A 458 12.65 -1.75 -34.97
N ALA A 459 11.46 -1.76 -34.35
CA ALA A 459 11.05 -0.79 -33.32
C ALA A 459 11.16 -1.35 -31.89
N ALA A 460 12.24 -2.07 -31.57
CA ALA A 460 12.41 -2.74 -30.27
C ALA A 460 12.22 -1.80 -29.06
N ASP A 461 12.63 -0.52 -29.18
CA ASP A 461 12.49 0.48 -28.13
C ASP A 461 11.03 0.88 -27.87
N GLU A 462 10.22 0.99 -28.93
CA GLU A 462 8.77 1.20 -28.83
C GLU A 462 8.12 -0.01 -28.16
N GLY A 463 8.52 -1.23 -28.57
CA GLY A 463 8.05 -2.47 -27.96
C GLY A 463 8.31 -2.52 -26.45
N ARG A 464 9.51 -2.13 -25.99
CA ARG A 464 9.80 -2.04 -24.55
C ARG A 464 8.87 -1.07 -23.82
N LYS A 465 8.54 0.08 -24.41
CA LYS A 465 7.60 1.05 -23.82
C LYS A 465 6.18 0.48 -23.76
N VAL A 466 5.72 -0.18 -24.82
CA VAL A 466 4.39 -0.81 -24.88
C VAL A 466 4.25 -1.94 -23.86
N MET A 467 5.26 -2.81 -23.73
CA MET A 467 5.28 -3.85 -22.70
C MET A 467 5.33 -3.25 -21.29
N GLY A 468 5.86 -2.03 -21.15
CA GLY A 468 5.85 -1.26 -19.92
C GLY A 468 4.49 -0.67 -19.50
N LEU A 469 3.43 -0.89 -20.28
CA LEU A 469 2.06 -0.44 -19.96
C LEU A 469 1.26 -1.45 -19.13
N GLY A 470 1.87 -2.54 -18.66
CA GLY A 470 1.22 -3.49 -17.75
C GLY A 470 1.02 -2.92 -16.35
N MET A 471 -0.02 -3.35 -15.63
CA MET A 471 -0.41 -2.88 -14.28
C MET A 471 0.76 -2.79 -13.30
N VAL A 472 1.67 -3.77 -13.33
CA VAL A 472 2.79 -3.90 -12.39
C VAL A 472 4.02 -3.05 -12.74
N THR A 473 4.04 -2.42 -13.91
CA THR A 473 5.20 -1.66 -14.37
C THR A 473 5.15 -0.23 -13.86
N THR A 474 6.21 0.18 -13.17
CA THR A 474 6.40 1.53 -12.64
C THR A 474 7.24 2.37 -13.59
N SER A 475 6.87 3.62 -13.79
CA SER A 475 7.65 4.62 -14.53
C SER A 475 7.51 5.99 -13.87
N ASP A 476 8.21 6.99 -14.38
CA ASP A 476 8.03 8.40 -13.99
C ASP A 476 6.64 8.96 -14.36
N GLN A 477 5.83 8.22 -15.13
CA GLN A 477 4.45 8.56 -15.48
C GLN A 477 3.41 7.77 -14.67
N HIS A 478 3.72 6.53 -14.28
CA HIS A 478 2.82 5.66 -13.51
C HIS A 478 3.55 5.00 -12.36
N PHE A 479 3.29 5.43 -11.13
CA PHE A 479 4.03 4.97 -9.95
C PHE A 479 3.14 4.66 -8.76
N ALA A 480 1.95 4.08 -9.01
CA ALA A 480 1.04 3.57 -7.99
C ALA A 480 1.65 2.46 -7.10
N PHE A 481 2.71 1.80 -7.56
CA PHE A 481 3.48 0.82 -6.79
C PHE A 481 4.81 1.39 -6.25
N GLY A 482 5.00 2.70 -6.28
CA GLY A 482 6.29 3.32 -5.97
C GLY A 482 7.29 3.23 -7.11
N LEU A 483 8.59 3.41 -6.81
CA LEU A 483 9.66 3.51 -7.82
C LEU A 483 10.94 2.76 -7.39
N GLY A 484 11.66 2.24 -8.38
CA GLY A 484 13.00 1.63 -8.28
C GLY A 484 13.13 0.53 -7.22
N ARG A 485 14.24 0.52 -6.48
CA ARG A 485 14.55 -0.52 -5.47
C ARG A 485 13.54 -0.62 -4.32
N HIS A 486 12.74 0.41 -4.13
CA HIS A 486 11.73 0.53 -3.08
C HIS A 486 10.31 0.41 -3.64
N ALA A 487 10.16 0.04 -4.91
CA ALA A 487 8.86 -0.28 -5.49
C ALA A 487 8.27 -1.52 -4.82
N CYS A 488 6.94 -1.55 -4.68
CA CYS A 488 6.21 -2.59 -3.99
C CYS A 488 6.67 -4.00 -4.44
N PRO A 489 7.19 -4.82 -3.50
CA PRO A 489 7.66 -6.16 -3.82
C PRO A 489 6.49 -7.11 -4.15
N GLY A 490 5.31 -6.82 -3.62
CA GLY A 490 4.08 -7.62 -3.81
C GLY A 490 3.33 -7.35 -5.11
N ARG A 491 3.71 -6.36 -5.92
CA ARG A 491 2.90 -5.89 -7.07
C ARG A 491 2.49 -6.98 -8.05
N PHE A 492 3.37 -7.96 -8.31
CA PHE A 492 3.07 -9.08 -9.20
C PHE A 492 2.07 -10.07 -8.60
N PHE A 493 2.14 -10.29 -7.28
CA PHE A 493 1.16 -11.09 -6.57
C PHE A 493 -0.21 -10.40 -6.57
N VAL A 494 -0.26 -9.12 -6.21
CA VAL A 494 -1.49 -8.31 -6.19
C VAL A 494 -2.16 -8.27 -7.58
N ALA A 495 -1.38 -8.17 -8.66
CA ALA A 495 -1.93 -8.22 -10.01
C ALA A 495 -2.59 -9.58 -10.32
N HIS A 496 -2.02 -10.69 -9.89
CA HIS A 496 -2.65 -12.01 -10.04
C HIS A 496 -3.88 -12.16 -9.14
N GLU A 497 -3.76 -11.77 -7.87
CA GLU A 497 -4.85 -11.78 -6.89
C GLU A 497 -6.08 -11.02 -7.42
N LEU A 498 -5.92 -9.76 -7.83
CA LEU A 498 -7.03 -8.95 -8.37
C LEU A 498 -7.60 -9.53 -9.66
N LYS A 499 -6.77 -10.05 -10.58
CA LYS A 499 -7.26 -10.69 -11.80
C LYS A 499 -8.06 -11.96 -11.52
N LEU A 500 -7.63 -12.77 -10.56
CA LEU A 500 -8.33 -14.00 -10.16
C LEU A 500 -9.66 -13.69 -9.48
N VAL A 501 -9.68 -12.75 -8.54
CA VAL A 501 -10.93 -12.30 -7.89
C VAL A 501 -11.98 -11.91 -8.93
N MET A 502 -11.52 -11.40 -10.07
CA MET A 502 -12.37 -10.81 -11.08
C MET A 502 -12.77 -11.77 -12.17
N ALA A 503 -11.88 -12.69 -12.49
CA ALA A 503 -12.27 -13.90 -13.19
C ALA A 503 -13.42 -14.57 -12.44
N HIS A 504 -13.31 -14.78 -11.12
CA HIS A 504 -14.38 -15.42 -10.36
C HIS A 504 -15.64 -14.54 -10.26
N LEU A 505 -15.49 -13.26 -9.95
CA LEU A 505 -16.64 -12.34 -9.81
C LEU A 505 -17.40 -12.18 -11.13
N LEU A 506 -16.74 -11.83 -12.23
CA LEU A 506 -17.41 -11.49 -13.49
C LEU A 506 -17.93 -12.71 -14.26
N LEU A 507 -17.33 -13.90 -14.07
CA LEU A 507 -17.81 -15.13 -14.70
C LEU A 507 -19.00 -15.73 -13.96
N ASN A 508 -19.10 -15.54 -12.64
CA ASN A 508 -20.13 -16.18 -11.81
C ASN A 508 -21.24 -15.24 -11.34
N TYR A 509 -21.04 -13.91 -11.41
CA TYR A 509 -21.99 -12.92 -10.90
C TYR A 509 -22.27 -11.82 -11.94
N ASP A 510 -23.51 -11.33 -11.91
CA ASP A 510 -23.90 -10.07 -12.55
C ASP A 510 -23.84 -8.95 -11.51
N VAL A 511 -23.30 -7.81 -11.91
CA VAL A 511 -23.22 -6.60 -11.09
C VAL A 511 -23.93 -5.47 -11.82
N GLU A 512 -24.75 -4.72 -11.10
CA GLU A 512 -25.51 -3.60 -11.66
C GLU A 512 -24.61 -2.36 -11.83
N MET A 513 -24.75 -1.67 -12.97
CA MET A 513 -24.05 -0.40 -13.22
C MET A 513 -24.58 0.68 -12.28
N LEU A 514 -23.69 1.55 -11.83
CA LEU A 514 -24.01 2.70 -11.00
C LEU A 514 -24.24 3.93 -11.87
N SER A 515 -25.20 4.77 -11.48
CA SER A 515 -25.47 6.04 -12.16
C SER A 515 -24.37 7.08 -11.92
N GLU A 516 -23.81 7.09 -10.71
CA GLU A 516 -22.69 7.95 -10.33
C GLU A 516 -21.66 7.20 -9.50
N ARG A 517 -20.42 7.68 -9.54
CA ARG A 517 -19.35 7.17 -8.71
C ARG A 517 -19.42 7.77 -7.30
N PRO A 518 -19.55 6.95 -6.24
CA PRO A 518 -19.34 7.42 -4.88
C PRO A 518 -17.97 8.08 -4.73
N LYS A 519 -17.92 9.30 -4.18
CA LYS A 519 -16.69 10.09 -4.09
C LYS A 519 -15.88 9.75 -2.84
N PRO A 520 -14.54 9.67 -2.93
CA PRO A 520 -13.70 9.56 -1.75
C PRO A 520 -13.66 10.90 -0.98
N GLN A 521 -13.38 10.83 0.31
CA GLN A 521 -13.10 12.00 1.13
C GLN A 521 -11.60 12.14 1.33
N TRP A 522 -11.05 13.32 1.03
CA TRP A 522 -9.62 13.57 1.24
C TRP A 522 -9.35 14.14 2.62
N VAL A 523 -8.34 13.60 3.30
CA VAL A 523 -7.84 14.09 4.59
C VAL A 523 -6.32 14.18 4.50
N GLY A 524 -5.82 15.41 4.36
CA GLY A 524 -4.40 15.64 4.09
C GLY A 524 -4.00 15.03 2.75
N SER A 525 -2.96 14.19 2.79
CA SER A 525 -2.45 13.46 1.64
C SER A 525 -3.23 12.19 1.29
N GLN A 526 -4.15 11.71 2.15
CA GLN A 526 -4.81 10.42 2.00
C GLN A 526 -6.23 10.57 1.47
N ALA A 527 -6.65 9.64 0.60
CA ALA A 527 -8.04 9.50 0.19
C ALA A 527 -8.70 8.38 1.01
N LEU A 528 -9.73 8.74 1.76
CA LEU A 528 -10.61 7.79 2.43
C LEU A 528 -11.63 7.29 1.40
N PRO A 529 -11.72 5.97 1.17
CA PRO A 529 -12.69 5.41 0.24
C PRO A 529 -14.12 5.63 0.78
N PRO A 530 -15.14 5.60 -0.09
CA PRO A 530 -16.53 5.65 0.35
C PRO A 530 -16.93 4.31 1.00
N LEU A 531 -16.60 4.14 2.28
CA LEU A 531 -16.80 2.91 3.09
C LEU A 531 -18.25 2.39 3.13
N LYS A 532 -19.22 3.24 2.79
CA LYS A 532 -20.64 2.92 2.75
C LYS A 532 -21.16 2.65 1.33
N ALA A 533 -20.29 2.61 0.33
CA ALA A 533 -20.69 2.34 -1.04
C ALA A 533 -21.35 0.96 -1.14
N GLN A 534 -22.53 0.94 -1.75
CA GLN A 534 -23.31 -0.27 -1.97
C GLN A 534 -23.40 -0.56 -3.46
N ILE A 535 -23.38 -1.85 -3.79
CA ILE A 535 -23.60 -2.34 -5.16
C ILE A 535 -24.67 -3.42 -5.15
N ARG A 536 -25.32 -3.66 -6.29
CA ARG A 536 -26.28 -4.75 -6.46
C ARG A 536 -25.65 -5.86 -7.28
N VAL A 537 -25.73 -7.07 -6.74
CA VAL A 537 -25.10 -8.27 -7.29
C VAL A 537 -26.12 -9.40 -7.31
N ARG A 538 -26.06 -10.26 -8.33
CA ARG A 538 -26.78 -11.54 -8.36
C ARG A 538 -25.88 -12.63 -8.94
N ARG A 539 -26.10 -13.87 -8.53
CA ARG A 539 -25.45 -15.05 -9.09
C ARG A 539 -25.97 -15.29 -10.51
N ARG A 540 -25.07 -15.56 -11.45
CA ARG A 540 -25.44 -15.94 -12.81
C ARG A 540 -26.04 -17.33 -12.79
N ARG A 541 -27.15 -17.52 -13.50
CA ARG A 541 -27.66 -18.86 -13.77
C ARG A 541 -26.63 -19.55 -14.65
N CYS A 542 -26.16 -20.74 -14.27
CA CYS A 542 -25.32 -21.55 -15.15
C CYS A 542 -26.06 -21.70 -16.48
N GLU A 543 -25.53 -21.08 -17.54
CA GLU A 543 -25.88 -21.48 -18.90
C GLU A 543 -25.41 -22.94 -18.98
N LYS A 544 -26.37 -23.88 -18.95
CA LYS A 544 -26.08 -25.28 -19.22
C LYS A 544 -25.43 -25.30 -20.61
N ALA A 545 -24.13 -25.62 -20.63
CA ALA A 545 -23.39 -25.87 -21.86
C ALA A 545 -24.00 -27.05 -22.62
#